data_AF-A0A327Q6K4-F1
#
_entry.id   AF-A0A327Q6K4-F1
#
_cell.length_a   1.000
_cell.length_b   1.000
_cell.length_c   1.000
_cell.angle_alpha   90.00
_cell.angle_beta   90.00
_cell.angle_gamma   90.00
#
_symmetry.space_group_name_H-M   'P 1'
#
loop_
_entity.id
_entity.type
_entity.pdbx_description
1 polymer ?
#
loop_
_entity_poly.entity_id
_entity_poly.type
_entity_poly.pdbx_seq_one_letter_code
_entity_poly.pdbx_strand_id
1 'polypeptide(L)'
;MRWLLPLLLLPCKLFAQNSSARERAEKYYAMGIEYRQGSLKSQLYLDSSIIVDPTFAKGWHEKSVPYLKNGDFITWKPLIDKAVALAPNIHLGTRGWCAFSFLHDYETAIADITALETLLQGYLPSSGNGMYPLRMILGLSYREIGNETLAISTMEKSIASGNRGLYDYLHLAVTYMQVGQWDKARIALEQSIAGYPGLAENYYYLGKYQLQQHNIAAARTSFEKAKNCYLHEFHFIDPYVTPLDAVALEEIEEAIEKLK
;
A
#
# COMPACT_ATOMS: atom_id res chain seq x y z
N MET A 1 6.48 -9.93 -39.22
CA MET A 1 5.07 -9.62 -39.56
C MET A 1 4.44 -8.91 -38.37
N ARG A 2 4.27 -7.60 -38.46
CA ARG A 2 3.56 -6.78 -37.46
C ARG A 2 2.07 -6.92 -37.74
N TRP A 3 1.33 -7.54 -36.82
CA TRP A 3 -0.12 -7.53 -36.83
C TRP A 3 -0.59 -6.13 -36.44
N LEU A 4 -0.95 -5.32 -37.43
CA LEU A 4 -1.78 -4.13 -37.25
C LEU A 4 -3.17 -4.63 -36.86
N LEU A 5 -3.49 -4.63 -35.56
CA LEU A 5 -4.89 -4.74 -35.14
C LEU A 5 -5.64 -3.53 -35.73
N PRO A 6 -6.84 -3.74 -36.30
CA PRO A 6 -7.62 -2.63 -36.83
C PRO A 6 -7.92 -1.69 -35.66
N LEU A 7 -7.58 -0.40 -35.82
CA LEU A 7 -8.22 0.64 -35.03
C LEU A 7 -9.72 0.36 -35.13
N LEU A 8 -10.33 -0.03 -34.01
CA LEU A 8 -11.78 0.00 -33.88
C LEU A 8 -12.17 1.47 -34.01
N LEU A 9 -12.39 1.91 -35.25
CA LEU A 9 -13.13 3.10 -35.58
C LEU A 9 -14.55 2.85 -35.10
N LEU A 10 -14.75 3.01 -33.78
CA LEU A 10 -16.06 3.04 -33.18
C LEU A 10 -16.87 4.13 -33.89
N PRO A 11 -18.13 3.84 -34.23
CA PRO A 11 -18.88 4.67 -35.16
C PRO A 11 -18.97 6.10 -34.65
N CYS A 12 -18.81 7.06 -35.58
CA CYS A 12 -18.92 8.51 -35.40
C CYS A 12 -20.20 8.99 -34.68
N LYS A 13 -21.14 8.09 -34.38
CA LYS A 13 -22.38 8.31 -33.61
C LYS A 13 -22.20 8.27 -32.09
N LEU A 14 -21.05 7.84 -31.57
CA LEU A 14 -20.83 7.77 -30.12
C LEU A 14 -20.66 9.15 -29.48
N PHE A 15 -20.33 10.17 -30.27
CA PHE A 15 -19.99 11.50 -29.80
C PHE A 15 -20.82 12.56 -30.51
N ALA A 16 -21.25 13.58 -29.77
CA ALA A 16 -21.79 14.78 -30.37
C ALA A 16 -20.71 15.45 -31.24
N GLN A 17 -21.11 16.09 -32.34
CA GLN A 17 -20.21 16.73 -33.30
C GLN A 17 -19.27 17.78 -32.68
N ASN A 18 -19.62 18.31 -31.50
CA ASN A 18 -18.84 19.33 -30.79
C ASN A 18 -18.09 18.83 -29.55
N SER A 19 -18.02 17.51 -29.31
CA SER A 19 -17.26 16.98 -28.17
C SER A 19 -15.77 17.34 -28.27
N SER A 20 -15.19 17.79 -27.16
CA SER A 20 -13.75 18.01 -26.99
C SER A 20 -13.00 16.68 -26.92
N ALA A 21 -11.68 16.70 -27.15
CA ALA A 21 -10.84 15.52 -26.96
C ALA A 21 -10.95 14.95 -25.53
N ARG A 22 -11.02 15.85 -24.53
CA ARG A 22 -11.19 15.49 -23.11
C ARG A 22 -12.49 14.72 -22.85
N GLU A 23 -13.63 15.25 -23.31
CA GLU A 23 -14.93 14.59 -23.11
C GLU A 23 -14.98 13.21 -23.79
N ARG A 24 -14.34 13.09 -24.97
CA ARG A 24 -14.24 11.79 -25.63
C ARG A 24 -13.37 10.80 -24.86
N ALA A 25 -12.22 11.25 -24.37
CA ALA A 25 -11.32 10.43 -23.57
C ALA A 25 -11.98 9.96 -22.26
N GLU A 26 -12.73 10.85 -21.58
CA GLU A 26 -13.49 10.52 -20.38
C GLU A 26 -14.59 9.49 -20.64
N LYS A 27 -15.29 9.58 -21.78
CA LYS A 27 -16.28 8.58 -22.16
C LYS A 27 -15.66 7.21 -22.44
N TYR A 28 -14.56 7.17 -23.20
CA TYR A 28 -13.83 5.92 -23.44
C TYR A 28 -13.31 5.32 -22.13
N TYR A 29 -12.81 6.15 -21.24
CA TYR A 29 -12.41 5.74 -19.90
C TYR A 29 -13.57 5.14 -19.10
N ALA A 30 -14.71 5.82 -19.05
CA ALA A 30 -15.91 5.33 -18.38
C ALA A 30 -16.34 3.96 -18.91
N MET A 31 -16.34 3.77 -20.23
CA MET A 31 -16.60 2.46 -20.84
C MET A 31 -15.53 1.43 -20.49
N GLY A 32 -14.27 1.82 -20.39
CA GLY A 32 -13.16 0.92 -20.07
C GLY A 32 -13.24 0.34 -18.66
N ILE A 33 -13.70 1.13 -17.69
CA ILE A 33 -13.84 0.71 -16.28
C ILE A 33 -15.12 -0.09 -16.00
N GLU A 34 -16.08 -0.11 -16.92
CA GLU A 34 -17.27 -0.99 -16.83
C GLU A 34 -16.92 -2.47 -17.05
N TYR A 35 -15.83 -2.75 -17.77
CA TYR A 35 -15.35 -4.11 -17.98
C TYR A 35 -14.40 -4.53 -16.85
N ARG A 36 -14.28 -5.85 -16.65
CA ARG A 36 -13.28 -6.42 -15.73
C ARG A 36 -11.91 -5.81 -16.02
N GLN A 37 -11.28 -5.27 -14.99
CA GLN A 37 -9.94 -4.68 -15.05
C GLN A 37 -8.95 -5.66 -15.72
N GLY A 38 -8.17 -5.17 -16.68
CA GLY A 38 -7.21 -5.98 -17.45
C GLY A 38 -7.82 -6.84 -18.57
N SER A 39 -9.15 -6.90 -18.73
CA SER A 39 -9.76 -7.57 -19.88
C SER A 39 -9.41 -6.87 -21.20
N LEU A 40 -9.43 -7.62 -22.30
CA LEU A 40 -9.18 -7.08 -23.65
C LEU A 40 -10.06 -5.86 -23.95
N LYS A 41 -11.37 -5.94 -23.64
CA LYS A 41 -12.30 -4.82 -23.85
C LYS A 41 -11.94 -3.59 -23.02
N SER A 42 -11.64 -3.77 -21.73
CA SER A 42 -11.20 -2.69 -20.85
C SER A 42 -9.95 -2.01 -21.43
N GLN A 43 -8.94 -2.79 -21.82
CA GLN A 43 -7.68 -2.26 -22.34
C GLN A 43 -7.85 -1.53 -23.67
N LEU A 44 -8.69 -2.02 -24.60
CA LEU A 44 -8.96 -1.33 -25.87
C LEU A 44 -9.67 0.02 -25.68
N TYR A 45 -10.58 0.12 -24.71
CA TYR A 45 -11.22 1.39 -24.38
C TYR A 45 -10.25 2.36 -23.69
N LEU A 46 -9.40 1.88 -22.79
CA LEU A 46 -8.36 2.70 -22.16
C LEU A 46 -7.31 3.16 -23.17
N ASP A 47 -6.94 2.32 -24.15
CA ASP A 47 -6.12 2.71 -25.30
C ASP A 47 -6.78 3.84 -26.09
N SER A 48 -8.06 3.69 -26.40
CA SER A 48 -8.83 4.73 -27.11
C SER A 48 -8.87 6.03 -26.32
N SER A 49 -9.00 5.95 -25.00
CA SER A 49 -8.99 7.11 -24.09
C SER A 49 -7.69 7.90 -24.19
N ILE A 50 -6.54 7.22 -24.03
CA ILE A 50 -5.23 7.88 -24.03
C ILE A 50 -4.76 8.30 -25.44
N ILE A 51 -5.24 7.65 -26.50
CA ILE A 51 -4.97 8.07 -27.88
C ILE A 51 -5.71 9.36 -28.20
N VAL A 52 -6.97 9.47 -27.80
CA VAL A 52 -7.82 10.63 -28.10
C VAL A 52 -7.40 11.85 -27.28
N ASP A 53 -7.02 11.65 -26.01
CA ASP A 53 -6.40 12.70 -25.20
C ASP A 53 -5.19 12.15 -24.43
N PRO A 54 -3.96 12.30 -24.97
CA PRO A 54 -2.74 11.89 -24.31
C PRO A 54 -2.42 12.64 -23.01
N THR A 55 -3.14 13.72 -22.70
CA THR A 55 -2.99 14.49 -21.46
C THR A 55 -3.98 14.09 -20.37
N PHE A 56 -4.84 13.09 -20.62
CA PHE A 56 -5.79 12.59 -19.65
C PHE A 56 -5.15 11.59 -18.67
N ALA A 57 -4.60 12.11 -17.57
CA ALA A 57 -3.85 11.33 -16.57
C ALA A 57 -4.58 10.08 -16.04
N LYS A 58 -5.90 10.18 -15.79
CA LYS A 58 -6.71 9.06 -15.27
C LYS A 58 -6.71 7.86 -16.22
N GLY A 59 -6.76 8.09 -17.54
CA GLY A 59 -6.70 7.01 -18.53
C GLY A 59 -5.37 6.24 -18.47
N TRP A 60 -4.25 6.96 -18.34
CA TRP A 60 -2.92 6.37 -18.18
C TRP A 60 -2.79 5.56 -16.89
N HIS A 61 -3.24 6.13 -15.76
CA HIS A 61 -3.25 5.45 -14.48
C HIS A 61 -4.05 4.15 -14.54
N GLU A 62 -5.30 4.21 -15.02
CA GLU A 62 -6.22 3.08 -14.99
C GLU A 62 -5.82 1.98 -15.98
N LYS A 63 -5.18 2.37 -17.10
CA LYS A 63 -4.51 1.43 -17.98
C LYS A 63 -3.36 0.69 -17.28
N SER A 64 -2.62 1.36 -16.39
CA SER A 64 -1.47 0.78 -15.69
C SER A 64 -1.84 -0.29 -14.65
N VAL A 65 -3.00 -0.16 -13.99
CA VAL A 65 -3.38 -0.96 -12.81
C VAL A 65 -3.28 -2.48 -13.02
N PRO A 66 -3.82 -3.10 -14.09
CA PRO A 66 -3.72 -4.54 -14.26
C PRO A 66 -2.28 -5.05 -14.43
N TYR A 67 -1.37 -4.23 -14.96
CA TYR A 67 0.04 -4.57 -15.12
C TYR A 67 0.79 -4.55 -13.77
N LEU A 68 0.38 -3.70 -12.83
CA LEU A 68 0.89 -3.77 -11.45
C LEU A 68 0.47 -5.09 -10.79
N LYS A 69 -0.82 -5.41 -10.87
CA LYS A 69 -1.42 -6.55 -10.16
C LYS A 69 -0.97 -7.91 -10.67
N ASN A 70 -0.52 -8.00 -11.93
CA ASN A 70 0.02 -9.24 -12.49
C ASN A 70 1.56 -9.32 -12.46
N GLY A 71 2.23 -8.31 -11.88
CA GLY A 71 3.69 -8.26 -11.77
C GLY A 71 4.43 -7.81 -13.04
N ASP A 72 3.73 -7.35 -14.09
CA ASP A 72 4.36 -6.75 -15.27
C ASP A 72 4.78 -5.31 -15.00
N PHE A 73 5.82 -5.17 -14.17
CA PHE A 73 6.36 -3.87 -13.77
C PHE A 73 7.00 -3.11 -14.95
N ILE A 74 7.44 -3.83 -15.98
CA ILE A 74 8.04 -3.26 -17.19
C ILE A 74 7.00 -2.47 -17.98
N THR A 75 5.78 -3.01 -18.13
CA THR A 75 4.68 -2.28 -18.79
C THR A 75 4.03 -1.26 -17.84
N TRP A 76 3.91 -1.59 -16.55
CA TRP A 76 3.31 -0.69 -15.56
C TRP A 76 4.06 0.64 -15.43
N LYS A 77 5.39 0.59 -15.28
CA LYS A 77 6.22 1.76 -14.95
C LYS A 77 6.05 2.95 -15.91
N PRO A 78 6.18 2.80 -17.25
CA PRO A 78 6.01 3.93 -18.17
C PRO A 78 4.58 4.50 -18.16
N LEU A 79 3.56 3.68 -17.90
CA LEU A 79 2.17 4.12 -17.85
C LEU A 79 1.89 4.95 -16.59
N ILE A 80 2.33 4.48 -15.42
CA ILE A 80 2.16 5.24 -14.17
C ILE A 80 3.04 6.50 -14.16
N ASP A 81 4.24 6.45 -14.73
CA ASP A 81 5.11 7.62 -14.87
C ASP A 81 4.45 8.70 -15.72
N LYS A 82 3.78 8.30 -16.81
CA LYS A 82 3.01 9.23 -17.65
C LYS A 82 1.87 9.87 -16.86
N ALA A 83 1.16 9.11 -16.05
CA ALA A 83 0.10 9.64 -15.19
C ALA A 83 0.63 10.65 -14.15
N VAL A 84 1.75 10.32 -13.48
CA VAL A 84 2.43 11.22 -12.52
C VAL A 84 2.91 12.51 -13.20
N ALA A 85 3.50 12.42 -14.38
CA ALA A 85 3.96 13.60 -15.12
C ALA A 85 2.81 14.56 -15.51
N LEU A 86 1.61 14.01 -15.74
CA LEU A 86 0.42 14.79 -16.12
C LEU A 86 -0.35 15.36 -14.93
N ALA A 87 -0.40 14.63 -13.81
CA ALA A 87 -1.13 15.02 -12.60
C ALA A 87 -0.43 14.53 -11.32
N PRO A 88 0.69 15.17 -10.92
CA PRO A 88 1.51 14.69 -9.81
C PRO A 88 0.78 14.74 -8.46
N ASN A 89 -0.06 15.76 -8.22
CA ASN A 89 -0.87 15.87 -7.00
C ASN A 89 -1.89 14.73 -6.82
N ILE A 90 -2.22 14.03 -7.89
CA ILE A 90 -3.15 12.89 -7.87
C ILE A 90 -2.38 11.57 -7.79
N HIS A 91 -1.31 11.43 -8.58
CA HIS A 91 -0.71 10.12 -8.83
C HIS A 91 0.62 9.86 -8.11
N LEU A 92 1.31 10.87 -7.56
CA LEU A 92 2.54 10.64 -6.79
C LEU A 92 2.28 9.69 -5.61
N GLY A 93 1.23 9.94 -4.84
CA GLY A 93 0.88 9.09 -3.69
C GLY A 93 0.52 7.65 -4.12
N THR A 94 -0.09 7.49 -5.30
CA THR A 94 -0.39 6.17 -5.84
C THR A 94 0.88 5.44 -6.24
N ARG A 95 1.78 6.08 -7.00
CA ARG A 95 3.04 5.46 -7.43
C ARG A 95 3.95 5.17 -6.25
N GLY A 96 4.04 6.08 -5.27
CA GLY A 96 4.80 5.87 -4.04
C GLY A 96 4.26 4.71 -3.20
N TRP A 97 2.94 4.59 -3.04
CA TRP A 97 2.33 3.42 -2.41
C TRP A 97 2.61 2.12 -3.17
N CYS A 98 2.52 2.13 -4.51
CA CYS A 98 2.81 0.95 -5.32
C CYS A 98 4.28 0.53 -5.21
N ALA A 99 5.20 1.50 -5.22
CA ALA A 99 6.63 1.29 -5.04
C ALA A 99 6.91 0.61 -3.68
N PHE A 100 6.29 1.09 -2.61
CA PHE A 100 6.36 0.48 -1.28
C PHE A 100 5.78 -0.94 -1.27
N SER A 101 4.52 -1.11 -1.65
CA SER A 101 3.78 -2.36 -1.43
C SER A 101 4.19 -3.48 -2.38
N PHE A 102 4.36 -3.19 -3.67
CA PHE A 102 4.52 -4.22 -4.71
C PHE A 102 5.97 -4.41 -5.15
N LEU A 103 6.79 -3.37 -5.09
CA LEU A 103 8.17 -3.38 -5.60
C LEU A 103 9.21 -3.43 -4.49
N HIS A 104 8.83 -3.10 -3.25
CA HIS A 104 9.76 -2.86 -2.13
C HIS A 104 10.84 -1.82 -2.49
N ASP A 105 10.48 -0.86 -3.35
CA ASP A 105 11.31 0.28 -3.76
C ASP A 105 11.01 1.45 -2.82
N TYR A 106 11.65 1.38 -1.66
CA TYR A 106 11.42 2.31 -0.55
C TYR A 106 11.96 3.71 -0.86
N GLU A 107 13.04 3.81 -1.64
CA GLU A 107 13.60 5.08 -2.09
C GLU A 107 12.63 5.84 -3.01
N THR A 108 12.02 5.16 -3.99
CA THR A 108 10.98 5.77 -4.83
C THR A 108 9.75 6.13 -4.00
N ALA A 109 9.34 5.28 -3.06
CA ALA A 109 8.22 5.58 -2.17
C ALA A 109 8.47 6.86 -1.34
N ILE A 110 9.66 7.00 -0.76
CA ILE A 110 10.08 8.20 0.00
C ILE A 110 10.05 9.44 -0.89
N ALA A 111 10.65 9.35 -2.08
CA ALA A 111 10.75 10.48 -3.01
C ALA A 111 9.36 10.98 -3.44
N ASP A 112 8.47 10.07 -3.83
CA ASP A 112 7.14 10.41 -4.31
C ASP A 112 6.24 10.96 -3.20
N ILE A 113 6.23 10.32 -2.04
CA ILE A 113 5.36 10.74 -0.93
C ILE A 113 5.84 12.08 -0.36
N THR A 114 7.16 12.31 -0.29
CA THR A 114 7.73 13.60 0.17
C THR A 114 7.45 14.72 -0.84
N ALA A 115 7.56 14.43 -2.14
CA ALA A 115 7.18 15.37 -3.19
C ALA A 115 5.68 15.71 -3.12
N LEU A 116 4.83 14.71 -2.89
CA LEU A 116 3.39 14.92 -2.70
C LEU A 116 3.10 15.75 -1.44
N GLU A 117 3.74 15.44 -0.31
CA GLU A 117 3.58 16.19 0.94
C GLU A 117 3.91 17.67 0.72
N THR A 118 5.01 17.95 0.01
CA THR A 118 5.41 19.32 -0.33
C THR A 118 4.35 20.00 -1.21
N LEU A 119 3.87 19.31 -2.24
CA LEU A 119 2.87 19.83 -3.17
C LEU A 119 1.52 20.12 -2.50
N LEU A 120 1.16 19.31 -1.50
CA LEU A 120 -0.08 19.43 -0.74
C LEU A 120 0.10 20.18 0.60
N GLN A 121 1.19 20.92 0.76
CA GLN A 121 1.45 21.78 1.92
C GLN A 121 1.34 21.03 3.27
N GLY A 122 1.87 19.82 3.31
CA GLY A 122 1.90 18.97 4.52
C GLY A 122 0.73 17.99 4.65
N TYR A 123 -0.31 18.10 3.83
CA TYR A 123 -1.39 17.12 3.83
C TYR A 123 -1.00 15.86 3.05
N LEU A 124 -1.29 14.68 3.61
CA LEU A 124 -1.10 13.40 2.93
C LEU A 124 -2.38 12.55 3.05
N PRO A 125 -2.94 12.08 1.92
CA PRO A 125 -4.11 11.19 1.94
C PRO A 125 -3.71 9.77 2.35
N SER A 126 -4.69 8.87 2.39
CA SER A 126 -4.45 7.43 2.56
C SER A 126 -4.00 6.75 1.26
N SER A 127 -3.43 5.55 1.39
CA SER A 127 -3.02 4.67 0.30
C SER A 127 -4.20 4.27 -0.59
N GLY A 128 -3.89 3.72 -1.78
CA GLY A 128 -4.92 3.36 -2.77
C GLY A 128 -5.96 2.34 -2.26
N ASN A 129 -5.57 1.46 -1.33
CA ASN A 129 -6.46 0.52 -0.65
C ASN A 129 -7.06 1.06 0.67
N GLY A 130 -6.71 2.27 1.08
CA GLY A 130 -7.19 2.91 2.30
C GLY A 130 -6.62 2.35 3.61
N MET A 131 -5.73 1.35 3.55
CA MET A 131 -5.21 0.68 4.75
C MET A 131 -4.29 1.57 5.58
N TYR A 132 -3.54 2.46 4.93
CA TYR A 132 -2.55 3.30 5.57
C TYR A 132 -2.72 4.76 5.19
N PRO A 133 -2.55 5.70 6.12
CA PRO A 133 -2.10 7.04 5.77
C PRO A 133 -0.77 6.96 4.99
N LEU A 134 -0.60 7.73 3.90
CA LEU A 134 0.67 7.72 3.15
C LEU A 134 1.87 8.13 4.02
N ARG A 135 1.62 8.91 5.09
CA ARG A 135 2.66 9.26 6.06
C ARG A 135 3.16 8.03 6.83
N MET A 136 2.30 7.05 7.12
CA MET A 136 2.72 5.78 7.73
C MET A 136 3.61 4.99 6.77
N ILE A 137 3.24 4.93 5.48
CA ILE A 137 4.08 4.32 4.43
C ILE A 137 5.43 5.02 4.31
N LEU A 138 5.48 6.34 4.42
CA LEU A 138 6.74 7.10 4.43
C LEU A 138 7.62 6.71 5.62
N GLY A 139 7.05 6.59 6.83
CA GLY A 139 7.76 6.13 8.01
C GLY A 139 8.28 4.69 7.86
N LEU A 140 7.45 3.78 7.36
CA LEU A 140 7.83 2.39 7.07
C LEU A 140 8.95 2.34 6.01
N SER A 141 8.87 3.15 4.96
CA SER A 141 9.91 3.21 3.94
C SER A 141 11.25 3.70 4.51
N TYR A 142 11.24 4.70 5.39
CA TYR A 142 12.45 5.12 6.10
C TYR A 142 13.05 4.01 6.99
N ARG A 143 12.20 3.19 7.61
CA ARG A 143 12.63 2.05 8.43
C ARG A 143 13.37 1.02 7.58
N GLU A 144 12.80 0.64 6.45
CA GLU A 144 13.36 -0.42 5.60
C GLU A 144 14.69 0.00 4.93
N ILE A 145 14.94 1.30 4.75
CA ILE A 145 16.27 1.80 4.31
C ILE A 145 17.24 2.09 5.47
N GLY A 146 16.88 1.73 6.71
CA GLY A 146 17.73 1.87 7.90
C GLY A 146 17.77 3.28 8.51
N ASN A 147 16.89 4.20 8.10
CA ASN A 147 16.81 5.53 8.70
C ASN A 147 15.80 5.55 9.86
N GLU A 148 16.20 4.92 10.96
CA GLU A 148 15.39 4.73 12.17
C GLU A 148 14.85 6.03 12.77
N THR A 149 15.66 7.10 12.76
CA THR A 149 15.27 8.39 13.34
C THR A 149 14.13 9.04 12.55
N LEU A 150 14.23 9.05 11.21
CA LEU A 150 13.15 9.55 10.36
C LEU A 150 11.95 8.61 10.36
N ALA A 151 12.15 7.30 10.45
CA ALA A 151 11.07 6.32 10.54
C ALA A 151 10.16 6.62 11.74
N ILE A 152 10.73 6.63 12.94
CA ILE A 152 9.98 6.83 14.20
C ILE A 152 9.28 8.20 14.19
N SER A 153 10.02 9.28 13.95
CA SER A 153 9.45 10.62 13.97
C SER A 153 8.33 10.81 12.93
N THR A 154 8.45 10.18 11.76
CA THR A 154 7.41 10.23 10.72
C THR A 154 6.17 9.41 11.11
N MET A 155 6.36 8.21 11.67
CA MET A 155 5.26 7.36 12.14
C MET A 155 4.49 8.02 13.28
N GLU A 156 5.19 8.60 14.27
CA GLU A 156 4.57 9.34 15.37
C GLU A 156 3.75 10.53 14.87
N LYS A 157 4.30 11.28 13.89
CA LYS A 157 3.56 12.37 13.25
C LYS A 157 2.32 11.88 12.50
N SER A 158 2.35 10.68 11.92
CA SER A 158 1.18 10.04 11.30
C SER A 158 0.09 9.80 12.32
N ILE A 159 0.42 9.10 13.40
CA ILE A 159 -0.53 8.77 14.46
C ILE A 159 -1.09 10.04 15.12
N ALA A 160 -0.24 11.03 15.40
CA ALA A 160 -0.64 12.29 16.03
C ALA A 160 -1.58 13.14 15.15
N SER A 161 -1.59 12.93 13.83
CA SER A 161 -2.50 13.63 12.92
C SER A 161 -3.97 13.20 13.03
N GLY A 162 -4.25 12.12 13.76
CA GLY A 162 -5.60 11.55 13.91
C GLY A 162 -6.07 10.69 12.74
N ASN A 163 -5.45 10.82 11.57
CA ASN A 163 -5.61 9.85 10.47
C ASN A 163 -4.66 8.67 10.74
N ARG A 164 -5.16 7.63 11.43
CA ARG A 164 -4.40 6.42 11.77
C ARG A 164 -5.01 5.18 11.10
N GLY A 165 -4.14 4.35 10.54
CA GLY A 165 -4.47 3.01 10.07
C GLY A 165 -4.64 2.01 11.21
N LEU A 166 -5.18 0.85 10.86
CA LEU A 166 -5.40 -0.30 11.75
C LEU A 166 -4.09 -0.78 12.39
N TYR A 167 -3.02 -0.85 11.59
CA TYR A 167 -1.74 -1.45 11.97
C TYR A 167 -0.68 -0.43 12.38
N ASP A 168 -1.01 0.86 12.41
CA ASP A 168 -0.04 1.94 12.65
C ASP A 168 0.70 1.80 13.99
N TYR A 169 -0.04 1.45 15.06
CA TYR A 169 0.56 1.21 16.38
C TYR A 169 1.37 -0.08 16.43
N LEU A 170 0.96 -1.12 15.70
CA LEU A 170 1.74 -2.34 15.55
C LEU A 170 3.09 -2.03 14.89
N HIS A 171 3.09 -1.36 13.73
CA HIS A 171 4.32 -0.99 13.03
C HIS A 171 5.23 -0.11 13.88
N LEU A 172 4.67 0.87 14.60
CA LEU A 172 5.44 1.71 15.50
C LEU A 172 6.05 0.89 16.65
N ALA A 173 5.30 -0.05 17.23
CA ALA A 173 5.81 -0.95 18.26
C ALA A 173 6.98 -1.80 17.74
N VAL A 174 6.82 -2.45 16.58
CA VAL A 174 7.87 -3.27 15.96
C VAL A 174 9.11 -2.44 15.65
N THR A 175 8.93 -1.23 15.12
CA THR A 175 10.02 -0.29 14.85
C THR A 175 10.75 0.08 16.15
N TYR A 176 10.01 0.35 17.23
CA TYR A 176 10.62 0.60 18.54
C TYR A 176 11.38 -0.60 19.10
N MET A 177 10.90 -1.82 18.88
CA MET A 177 11.61 -3.04 19.28
C MET A 177 12.92 -3.22 18.51
N GLN A 178 12.91 -2.97 17.19
CA GLN A 178 14.11 -3.09 16.34
C GLN A 178 15.25 -2.18 16.81
N VAL A 179 14.93 -0.98 17.30
CA VAL A 179 15.90 0.00 17.78
C VAL A 179 16.18 -0.08 19.29
N GLY A 180 15.61 -1.08 19.98
CA GLY A 180 15.79 -1.30 21.42
C GLY A 180 15.08 -0.31 22.34
N GLN A 181 14.12 0.47 21.84
CA GLN A 181 13.29 1.38 22.65
C GLN A 181 12.10 0.63 23.29
N TRP A 182 12.41 -0.34 24.15
CA TRP A 182 11.44 -1.31 24.70
C TRP A 182 10.28 -0.70 25.48
N ASP A 183 10.51 0.36 26.25
CA ASP A 183 9.43 1.04 27.00
C ASP A 183 8.39 1.66 26.06
N LYS A 184 8.84 2.26 24.97
CA LYS A 184 7.94 2.84 23.97
C LYS A 184 7.28 1.77 23.12
N ALA A 185 8.00 0.71 22.78
CA ALA A 185 7.45 -0.45 22.10
C ALA A 185 6.26 -1.04 22.88
N ARG A 186 6.41 -1.23 24.19
CA ARG A 186 5.33 -1.71 25.06
C ARG A 186 4.10 -0.81 24.97
N ILE A 187 4.27 0.50 25.10
CA ILE A 187 3.15 1.46 25.05
C ILE A 187 2.45 1.40 23.68
N ALA A 188 3.19 1.41 22.58
CA ALA A 188 2.61 1.32 21.24
C ALA A 188 1.88 -0.02 21.03
N LEU A 189 2.44 -1.12 21.54
CA LEU A 189 1.81 -2.43 21.44
C LEU A 189 0.52 -2.52 22.27
N GLU A 190 0.51 -1.94 23.47
CA GLU A 190 -0.69 -1.82 24.31
C GLU A 190 -1.80 -1.02 23.58
N GLN A 191 -1.44 0.06 22.87
CA GLN A 191 -2.40 0.81 22.05
C GLN A 191 -2.92 -0.02 20.87
N SER A 192 -2.06 -0.81 20.24
CA SER A 192 -2.46 -1.72 19.15
C SER A 192 -3.45 -2.78 19.64
N ILE A 193 -3.15 -3.42 20.78
CA ILE A 193 -4.02 -4.43 21.42
C ILE A 193 -5.35 -3.81 21.83
N ALA A 194 -5.33 -2.61 22.43
CA ALA A 194 -6.54 -1.94 22.87
C ALA A 194 -7.46 -1.57 21.70
N GLY A 195 -6.89 -1.19 20.55
CA GLY A 195 -7.65 -0.94 19.32
C GLY A 195 -8.22 -2.22 18.72
N TYR A 196 -7.42 -3.29 18.67
CA TYR A 196 -7.76 -4.54 18.00
C TYR A 196 -7.30 -5.76 18.81
N PRO A 197 -8.10 -6.18 19.81
CA PRO A 197 -7.73 -7.28 20.69
C PRO A 197 -7.67 -8.65 20.03
N GLY A 198 -8.14 -8.79 18.78
CA GLY A 198 -8.18 -10.05 18.03
C GLY A 198 -7.09 -10.21 16.99
N LEU A 199 -6.17 -9.24 16.85
CA LEU A 199 -5.09 -9.30 15.87
C LEU A 199 -3.96 -10.21 16.36
N ALA A 200 -3.66 -11.28 15.62
CA ALA A 200 -2.64 -12.26 15.98
C ALA A 200 -1.25 -11.65 16.20
N GLU A 201 -0.84 -10.73 15.31
CA GLU A 201 0.46 -10.06 15.33
C GLU A 201 0.71 -9.36 16.66
N ASN A 202 -0.32 -8.71 17.23
CA ASN A 202 -0.21 -8.01 18.50
C ASN A 202 0.32 -8.94 19.61
N TYR A 203 -0.17 -10.18 19.68
CA TYR A 203 0.25 -11.12 20.70
C TYR A 203 1.56 -11.82 20.35
N TYR A 204 1.87 -11.97 19.06
CA TYR A 204 3.20 -12.45 18.64
C TYR A 204 4.30 -11.46 19.07
N TYR A 205 4.15 -10.18 18.75
CA TYR A 205 5.13 -9.18 19.17
C TYR A 205 5.12 -8.94 20.68
N LEU A 206 3.99 -9.17 21.38
CA LEU A 206 3.95 -9.16 22.85
C LEU A 206 4.79 -10.30 23.43
N GLY A 207 4.71 -11.48 22.83
CA GLY A 207 5.55 -12.62 23.19
C GLY A 207 7.04 -12.30 23.00
N LYS A 208 7.41 -11.72 21.85
CA LYS A 208 8.80 -11.28 21.59
C LYS A 208 9.28 -10.23 22.61
N TYR A 209 8.44 -9.25 22.94
CA TYR A 209 8.73 -8.28 23.99
C TYR A 209 8.94 -8.97 25.35
N GLN A 210 8.10 -9.92 25.73
CA GLN A 210 8.23 -10.64 27.00
C GLN A 210 9.47 -11.55 27.07
N LEU A 211 9.89 -12.14 25.95
CA LEU A 211 11.17 -12.85 25.86
C LEU A 211 12.36 -11.93 26.09
N GLN A 212 12.32 -10.72 25.52
CA GLN A 212 13.35 -9.71 25.78
C GLN A 212 13.43 -9.34 27.27
N GLN A 213 12.29 -9.35 27.97
CA GLN A 213 12.23 -9.17 29.42
C GLN A 213 12.56 -10.44 30.22
N HIS A 214 13.06 -11.50 29.57
CA HIS A 214 13.35 -12.82 30.15
C HIS A 214 12.15 -13.51 30.82
N ASN A 215 10.92 -13.11 30.49
CA ASN A 215 9.69 -13.70 31.02
C ASN A 215 9.15 -14.77 30.07
N ILE A 216 9.77 -15.94 30.12
CA ILE A 216 9.46 -17.08 29.23
C ILE A 216 8.01 -17.57 29.39
N ALA A 217 7.50 -17.60 30.62
CA ALA A 217 6.14 -18.06 30.90
C ALA A 217 5.08 -17.14 30.26
N ALA A 218 5.23 -15.82 30.43
CA ALA A 218 4.33 -14.86 29.80
C ALA A 218 4.44 -14.90 28.27
N ALA A 219 5.66 -15.00 27.73
CA ALA A 219 5.89 -15.09 26.29
C ALA A 219 5.17 -16.28 25.66
N ARG A 220 5.26 -17.46 26.29
CA ARG A 220 4.52 -18.65 25.88
C ARG A 220 3.02 -18.38 25.81
N THR A 221 2.43 -17.81 26.87
CA THR A 221 1.00 -17.48 26.90
C THR A 221 0.62 -16.52 25.77
N SER A 222 1.45 -15.52 25.48
CA SER A 222 1.21 -14.59 24.37
C SER A 222 1.29 -15.27 23.01
N PHE A 223 2.27 -16.15 22.76
CA PHE A 223 2.34 -16.89 21.50
C PHE A 223 1.18 -17.88 21.32
N GLU A 224 0.76 -18.56 22.37
CA GLU A 224 -0.43 -19.42 22.34
C GLU A 224 -1.70 -18.61 22.01
N LYS A 225 -1.81 -17.40 22.57
CA LYS A 225 -2.89 -16.48 22.22
C LYS A 225 -2.79 -15.98 20.78
N ALA A 226 -1.58 -15.65 20.29
CA ALA A 226 -1.35 -15.29 18.90
C ALA A 226 -1.83 -16.39 17.95
N LYS A 227 -1.51 -17.66 18.25
CA LYS A 227 -1.97 -18.81 17.48
C LYS A 227 -3.50 -18.92 17.50
N ASN A 228 -4.12 -18.73 18.66
CA ASN A 228 -5.58 -18.77 18.77
C ASN A 228 -6.24 -17.68 17.92
N CYS A 229 -5.78 -16.43 18.02
CA CYS A 229 -6.27 -15.31 17.21
C CYS A 229 -6.03 -15.55 15.71
N TYR A 230 -4.88 -16.09 15.32
CA TYR A 230 -4.57 -16.39 13.92
C TYR A 230 -5.59 -17.38 13.30
N LEU A 231 -5.91 -18.44 14.05
CA LEU A 231 -6.77 -19.53 13.58
C LEU A 231 -8.27 -19.21 13.65
N HIS A 232 -8.70 -18.36 14.58
CA HIS A 232 -10.12 -18.19 14.90
C HIS A 232 -10.61 -16.75 14.89
N GLU A 233 -9.71 -15.76 14.80
CA GLU A 233 -10.05 -14.34 14.77
C GLU A 233 -9.50 -13.69 13.50
N PHE A 234 -8.44 -12.89 13.63
CA PHE A 234 -7.90 -12.08 12.55
C PHE A 234 -6.36 -12.03 12.61
N HIS A 235 -5.74 -12.08 11.44
CA HIS A 235 -4.31 -11.85 11.25
C HIS A 235 -4.13 -10.91 10.06
N PHE A 236 -2.97 -10.30 9.97
CA PHE A 236 -2.70 -9.29 8.97
C PHE A 236 -2.46 -9.93 7.59
N ILE A 237 -3.41 -9.73 6.68
CA ILE A 237 -3.37 -10.20 5.29
C ILE A 237 -3.64 -9.06 4.30
N ASP A 238 -2.96 -9.08 3.15
CA ASP A 238 -3.29 -8.32 1.95
C ASP A 238 -3.43 -9.28 0.75
N PRO A 239 -4.41 -9.08 -0.14
CA PRO A 239 -4.68 -10.02 -1.25
C PRO A 239 -3.61 -10.05 -2.34
N TYR A 240 -2.67 -9.11 -2.37
CA TYR A 240 -1.66 -9.01 -3.42
C TYR A 240 -0.23 -9.19 -2.91
N VAL A 241 0.05 -8.78 -1.68
CA VAL A 241 1.43 -8.74 -1.14
C VAL A 241 1.45 -9.23 0.31
N THR A 242 2.60 -9.72 0.76
CA THR A 242 2.80 -9.98 2.20
C THR A 242 3.08 -8.66 2.89
N PRO A 243 2.22 -8.19 3.81
CA PRO A 243 2.47 -6.91 4.47
C PRO A 243 3.71 -6.98 5.36
N LEU A 244 4.37 -5.84 5.56
CA LEU A 244 5.41 -5.73 6.59
C LEU A 244 4.83 -6.08 7.96
N ASP A 245 5.65 -6.71 8.79
CA ASP A 245 5.32 -7.13 10.15
C ASP A 245 4.16 -8.13 10.30
N ALA A 246 3.55 -8.61 9.19
CA ALA A 246 2.65 -9.75 9.21
C ALA A 246 3.40 -11.00 9.69
N VAL A 247 2.70 -11.90 10.39
CA VAL A 247 3.32 -13.07 11.03
C VAL A 247 2.65 -14.33 10.48
N ALA A 248 3.45 -15.28 9.99
CA ALA A 248 2.95 -16.56 9.54
C ALA A 248 2.62 -17.50 10.72
N LEU A 249 1.68 -18.44 10.51
CA LEU A 249 1.32 -19.42 11.55
C LEU A 249 2.53 -20.25 11.98
N GLU A 250 3.39 -20.61 11.03
CA GLU A 250 4.60 -21.39 11.25
C GLU A 250 5.59 -20.66 12.18
N GLU A 251 5.71 -19.33 12.06
CA GLU A 251 6.56 -18.52 12.95
C GLU A 251 6.05 -18.51 14.38
N ILE A 252 4.71 -18.48 14.55
CA ILE A 252 4.08 -18.56 15.88
C ILE A 252 4.32 -19.95 16.50
N GLU A 253 4.15 -21.01 15.71
CA GLU A 253 4.35 -22.39 16.17
C GLU A 253 5.81 -22.66 16.55
N GLU A 254 6.75 -22.20 15.73
CA GLU A 254 8.18 -22.28 16.02
C GLU A 254 8.54 -21.52 17.30
N ALA A 255 7.96 -20.32 17.50
CA ALA A 255 8.16 -19.54 18.71
C ALA A 255 7.66 -20.27 19.96
N ILE A 256 6.52 -20.97 19.91
CA ILE A 256 6.00 -21.79 21.02
C ILE A 256 6.91 -23.00 21.29
N GLU A 257 7.39 -23.65 20.23
CA GLU A 257 8.23 -24.83 20.33
C GLU A 257 9.58 -24.55 20.98
N LYS A 258 10.22 -23.43 20.61
CA LYS A 258 11.51 -23.00 21.19
C LYS A 258 11.47 -22.74 22.70
N LEU A 259 10.29 -22.58 23.29
CA LEU A 259 10.13 -22.35 24.73
C LEU A 259 9.85 -23.63 25.53
N LYS A 260 9.74 -24.79 24.88
CA LYS A 260 9.57 -26.10 25.54
C LYS A 260 10.85 -26.50 26.26
#